data_AF-A0A933IZP0-F1
#
_entry.id   AF-A0A933IZP0-F1
#
_cell.length_a   1.000
_cell.length_b   1.000
_cell.length_c   1.000
_cell.angle_alpha   90.00
_cell.angle_beta   90.00
_cell.angle_gamma   90.00
#
_symmetry.space_group_name_H-M   'P 1'
#
loop_
_entity.id
_entity.type
_entity.pdbx_description
1 polymer ?
#
loop_
_entity_poly.entity_id
_entity_poly.type
_entity_poly.pdbx_seq_one_letter_code
_entity_poly.pdbx_strand_id
1 'polypeptide(L)'
;MSKRVWYARAIVWTLLVSALAACAAPPPASPTPTHAALPTLTSQPPTPAPPLMPTPTPRRAMVTPVPPVAPSPTPRAHQFDEVDARRLLATLFPDIKLVPNGDEFRVNDNPNWTLWINSRAEGQFTQTNWPELAVIVANEAPHISAADAQRTAPWGSFLAIFQKYGGKIEVAQRSFLFPTEMSPVAFDAKIDRVVDFDHDDQDELLITTTAKRLGFSTTAAFLYQWNDPAFAEIWSAPSGEDNTGAINQPNYFASVSDARLSDVNGDGLDEIILDTTRVDYARDAQGLADTDRETARRTERRVFTWGGTSFLPDPARATPLPPLPSPTR
;
A
#
# COMPACT_ATOMS: atom_id res chain seq x y z
N MET A 1 -29.99 -8.37 7.50
CA MET A 1 -29.69 -8.37 6.05
C MET A 1 -29.56 -9.82 5.57
N SER A 2 -30.21 -10.20 4.47
CA SER A 2 -30.28 -11.61 4.05
C SER A 2 -29.06 -12.05 3.23
N LYS A 3 -28.62 -13.30 3.43
CA LYS A 3 -27.47 -13.94 2.75
C LYS A 3 -27.53 -13.92 1.21
N ARG A 4 -28.68 -13.58 0.61
CA ARG A 4 -28.87 -13.50 -0.84
C ARG A 4 -28.29 -12.23 -1.48
N VAL A 5 -28.14 -11.14 -0.72
CA VAL A 5 -27.53 -9.90 -1.24
C VAL A 5 -26.00 -10.01 -1.35
N TRP A 6 -25.38 -10.83 -0.49
CA TRP A 6 -23.94 -11.10 -0.48
C TRP A 6 -23.46 -11.88 -1.71
N TYR A 7 -24.20 -12.92 -2.12
CA TYR A 7 -23.83 -13.73 -3.28
C TYR A 7 -23.97 -13.00 -4.62
N ALA A 8 -24.93 -12.07 -4.73
CA ALA A 8 -25.13 -11.32 -5.97
C ALA A 8 -23.99 -10.34 -6.27
N ARG A 9 -23.35 -9.74 -5.24
CA ARG A 9 -22.26 -8.77 -5.43
C ARG A 9 -20.90 -9.41 -5.77
N ALA A 10 -20.59 -10.57 -5.19
CA ALA A 10 -19.36 -11.31 -5.49
C ALA A 10 -19.30 -11.86 -6.93
N ILE A 11 -20.46 -12.26 -7.49
CA ILE A 11 -20.56 -12.73 -8.87
C ILE A 11 -20.41 -11.56 -9.86
N VAL A 12 -20.96 -10.38 -9.53
CA VAL A 12 -20.81 -9.18 -10.37
C VAL A 12 -19.35 -8.73 -10.44
N TRP A 13 -18.59 -8.78 -9.34
CA TRP A 13 -17.17 -8.41 -9.35
C TRP A 13 -16.29 -9.38 -10.17
N THR A 14 -16.54 -10.69 -10.04
CA THR A 14 -15.81 -11.72 -10.82
C THR A 14 -16.11 -11.59 -12.33
N LEU A 15 -17.35 -11.26 -12.69
CA LEU A 15 -17.75 -11.01 -14.08
C LEU A 15 -17.20 -9.68 -14.62
N LEU A 16 -17.10 -8.62 -13.81
CA LEU A 16 -16.58 -7.32 -14.26
C LEU A 16 -15.08 -7.37 -14.57
N VAL A 17 -14.28 -8.03 -13.73
CA VAL A 17 -12.84 -8.23 -13.95
C VAL A 17 -12.58 -9.15 -15.14
N SER A 18 -13.42 -10.17 -15.34
CA SER A 18 -13.30 -11.09 -16.48
C SER A 18 -13.75 -10.46 -17.82
N ALA A 19 -14.74 -9.57 -17.81
CA ALA A 19 -15.24 -8.92 -19.02
C ALA A 19 -14.31 -7.81 -19.54
N LEU A 20 -13.57 -7.13 -18.65
CA LEU A 20 -12.59 -6.10 -19.05
C LEU A 20 -11.33 -6.70 -19.69
N ALA A 21 -11.03 -7.98 -19.46
CA ALA A 21 -9.92 -8.68 -20.11
C ALA A 21 -10.27 -9.26 -21.50
N ALA A 22 -11.56 -9.41 -21.83
CA ALA A 22 -12.01 -10.10 -23.06
C ALA A 22 -12.41 -9.17 -24.21
N CYS A 23 -12.48 -7.85 -24.00
CA CYS A 23 -12.95 -6.87 -25.01
C CYS A 23 -11.86 -5.92 -25.54
N ALA A 24 -10.57 -6.25 -25.35
CA ALA A 24 -9.52 -5.54 -26.08
C ALA A 24 -9.46 -6.06 -27.52
N ALA A 25 -10.16 -5.37 -28.42
CA ALA A 25 -10.03 -5.59 -29.86
C ALA A 25 -8.56 -5.40 -30.29
N PRO A 26 -8.03 -6.22 -31.22
CA PRO A 26 -6.68 -6.03 -31.73
C PRO A 26 -6.56 -4.63 -32.36
N PRO A 27 -5.43 -3.92 -32.14
CA PRO A 27 -5.23 -2.62 -32.76
C PRO A 27 -5.25 -2.75 -34.28
N PRO A 28 -5.86 -1.80 -35.02
CA PRO A 28 -5.89 -1.84 -36.47
C PRO A 28 -4.46 -1.75 -37.03
N ALA A 29 -4.18 -2.58 -38.04
CA ALA A 29 -2.93 -2.57 -38.77
C ALA A 29 -2.66 -1.17 -39.35
N SER A 30 -1.46 -0.64 -39.08
CA SER A 30 -1.01 0.64 -39.62
C SER A 30 -0.98 0.58 -41.16
N PRO A 31 -1.50 1.60 -41.87
CA PRO A 31 -1.42 1.64 -43.31
C PRO A 31 0.02 1.89 -43.76
N THR A 32 0.45 1.09 -44.74
CA THR A 32 1.67 1.26 -45.52
C THR A 32 1.74 2.67 -46.13
N PRO A 33 2.84 3.42 -45.98
CA PRO A 33 2.97 4.72 -46.62
C PRO A 33 3.21 4.54 -48.12
N THR A 34 2.26 5.02 -48.92
CA THR A 34 2.35 5.13 -50.38
C THR A 34 3.28 6.30 -50.73
N HIS A 35 4.25 6.04 -51.61
CA HIS A 35 5.10 7.03 -52.27
C HIS A 35 4.27 8.14 -52.93
N ALA A 36 4.63 9.41 -52.68
CA ALA A 36 4.27 10.52 -53.56
C ALA A 36 5.35 11.63 -53.57
N ALA A 37 5.89 11.84 -54.77
CA ALA A 37 6.42 13.05 -55.40
C ALA A 37 7.46 13.94 -54.69
N LEU A 38 8.64 14.04 -55.34
CA LEU A 38 9.62 15.13 -55.17
C LEU A 38 9.01 16.51 -55.45
N PRO A 39 9.41 17.55 -54.70
CA PRO A 39 9.47 18.90 -55.20
C PRO A 39 10.91 19.34 -55.50
N THR A 40 10.95 20.21 -56.50
CA THR A 40 12.06 20.85 -57.20
C THR A 40 13.01 21.63 -56.28
N LEU A 41 14.33 21.46 -56.52
CA LEU A 41 15.41 22.27 -55.95
C LEU A 41 15.31 23.72 -56.43
N THR A 42 15.06 24.66 -55.51
CA THR A 42 15.37 26.08 -55.70
C THR A 42 16.64 26.43 -54.93
N SER A 43 17.63 26.97 -55.65
CA SER A 43 18.91 27.42 -55.15
C SER A 43 18.77 28.61 -54.21
N GLN A 44 19.16 28.45 -52.95
CA GLN A 44 19.23 29.52 -51.96
C GLN A 44 20.68 30.07 -51.91
N PRO A 45 20.89 31.41 -51.96
CA PRO A 45 22.22 32.00 -51.86
C PRO A 45 22.81 31.88 -50.45
N PRO A 46 24.15 31.89 -50.28
CA PRO A 46 24.80 31.63 -49.01
C PRO A 46 24.48 32.71 -47.96
N THR A 47 24.05 32.26 -46.78
CA THR A 47 23.83 33.08 -45.59
C THR A 47 25.17 33.57 -45.03
N PRO A 48 25.33 34.86 -44.69
CA PRO A 48 26.54 35.36 -44.05
C PRO A 48 26.69 34.82 -42.62
N ALA A 49 27.93 34.50 -42.25
CA ALA A 49 28.28 33.98 -40.93
C ALA A 49 27.89 34.97 -39.80
N PRO A 50 27.34 34.49 -38.68
CA PRO A 50 27.04 35.33 -37.54
C PRO A 50 28.33 35.86 -36.88
N PRO A 51 28.30 37.07 -36.30
CA PRO A 51 29.45 37.62 -35.59
C PRO A 51 29.76 36.79 -34.33
N LEU A 52 31.06 36.58 -34.09
CA LEU A 52 31.59 35.94 -32.89
C LEU A 52 31.08 36.67 -31.64
N MET A 53 30.36 35.95 -30.78
CA MET A 53 29.99 36.46 -29.45
C MET A 53 31.25 36.63 -28.59
N PRO A 54 31.33 37.69 -27.76
CA PRO A 54 32.43 37.86 -26.81
C PRO A 54 32.41 36.74 -25.77
N THR A 55 33.59 36.16 -25.55
CA THR A 55 33.86 35.16 -24.51
C THR A 55 33.42 35.69 -23.14
N PRO A 56 32.56 34.98 -22.39
CA PRO A 56 32.16 35.44 -21.06
C PRO A 56 33.34 35.32 -20.09
N THR A 57 33.69 36.45 -19.48
CA THR A 57 34.64 36.55 -18.37
C THR A 57 34.13 35.68 -17.20
N PRO A 58 34.98 34.84 -16.57
CA PRO A 58 34.54 33.97 -15.47
C PRO A 58 34.04 34.81 -14.29
N ARG A 59 32.72 34.76 -14.05
CA ARG A 59 32.10 35.31 -12.84
C ARG A 59 32.49 34.42 -11.68
N ARG A 60 33.21 34.99 -10.71
CA ARG A 60 33.53 34.34 -9.43
C ARG A 60 32.20 34.03 -8.73
N ALA A 61 31.82 32.76 -8.69
CA ALA A 61 30.66 32.31 -7.94
C ALA A 61 30.90 32.61 -6.45
N MET A 62 30.12 33.51 -5.86
CA MET A 62 30.01 33.58 -4.41
C MET A 62 29.29 32.30 -3.99
N VAL A 63 30.04 31.36 -3.41
CA VAL A 63 29.46 30.19 -2.74
C VAL A 63 28.82 30.70 -1.47
N THR A 64 27.50 30.83 -1.47
CA THR A 64 26.75 31.01 -0.23
C THR A 64 26.95 29.74 0.60
N PRO A 65 27.50 29.83 1.83
CA PRO A 65 27.64 28.65 2.67
C PRO A 65 26.26 28.05 2.91
N VAL A 66 26.13 26.75 2.60
CA VAL A 66 24.93 25.97 2.90
C VAL A 66 24.68 26.08 4.41
N PRO A 67 23.49 26.48 4.86
CA PRO A 67 23.18 26.52 6.29
C PRO A 67 23.42 25.14 6.89
N PRO A 68 23.93 25.05 8.13
CA PRO A 68 24.17 23.76 8.77
C PRO A 68 22.88 22.96 8.75
N VAL A 69 22.94 21.73 8.21
CA VAL A 69 21.85 20.77 8.25
C VAL A 69 21.44 20.63 9.71
N ALA A 70 20.18 20.93 10.02
CA ALA A 70 19.66 20.75 11.37
C ALA A 70 19.96 19.31 11.82
N PRO A 71 20.45 19.10 13.05
CA PRO A 71 20.70 17.75 13.54
C PRO A 71 19.41 16.95 13.40
N SER A 72 19.50 15.72 12.88
CA SER A 72 18.37 14.81 12.81
C SER A 72 17.71 14.74 14.19
N PRO A 73 16.37 14.87 14.28
CA PRO A 73 15.70 14.85 15.57
C PRO A 73 16.09 13.58 16.33
N THR A 74 16.49 13.73 17.59
CA THR A 74 16.75 12.60 18.48
C THR A 74 15.50 11.70 18.49
N PRO A 75 15.62 10.39 18.20
CA PRO A 75 14.49 9.48 18.26
C PRO A 75 13.81 9.61 19.63
N ARG A 76 12.50 9.88 19.67
CA ARG A 76 11.75 9.83 20.94
C ARG A 76 11.83 8.41 21.47
N ALA A 77 12.06 8.28 22.77
CA ALA A 77 11.89 6.99 23.44
C ALA A 77 10.43 6.53 23.26
N HIS A 78 10.25 5.30 22.80
CA HIS A 78 8.94 4.71 22.61
C HIS A 78 8.25 4.54 23.96
N GLN A 79 7.03 5.08 24.10
CA GLN A 79 6.33 5.11 25.39
C GLN A 79 5.69 3.76 25.76
N PHE A 80 5.58 2.87 24.78
CA PHE A 80 4.96 1.56 24.88
C PHE A 80 5.96 0.40 24.74
N ASP A 81 7.27 0.64 24.79
CA ASP A 81 8.30 -0.42 24.70
C ASP A 81 8.11 -1.53 25.74
N GLU A 82 7.67 -1.17 26.96
CA GLU A 82 7.41 -2.12 28.05
C GLU A 82 6.08 -2.87 27.92
N VAL A 83 5.29 -2.60 26.88
CA VAL A 83 3.97 -3.16 26.67
C VAL A 83 4.07 -4.38 25.77
N ASP A 84 3.89 -5.56 26.36
CA ASP A 84 3.85 -6.81 25.63
C ASP A 84 2.46 -7.13 25.04
N ALA A 85 2.44 -8.08 24.10
CA ALA A 85 1.23 -8.54 23.43
C ALA A 85 0.17 -9.07 24.42
N ARG A 86 0.60 -9.75 25.49
CA ARG A 86 -0.31 -10.32 26.49
C ARG A 86 -1.05 -9.23 27.24
N ARG A 87 -0.36 -8.16 27.63
CA ARG A 87 -0.93 -7.01 28.33
C ARG A 87 -1.95 -6.28 27.45
N LEU A 88 -1.64 -6.07 26.17
CA LEU A 88 -2.58 -5.47 25.20
C LEU A 88 -3.86 -6.31 25.05
N LEU A 89 -3.70 -7.61 24.82
CA LEU A 89 -4.83 -8.51 24.65
C LEU A 89 -5.66 -8.67 25.93
N ALA A 90 -5.03 -8.70 27.10
CA ALA A 90 -5.73 -8.74 28.39
C ALA A 90 -6.48 -7.44 28.69
N THR A 91 -5.93 -6.29 28.27
CA THR A 91 -6.63 -5.00 28.34
C THR A 91 -7.85 -4.97 27.41
N LEU A 92 -7.74 -5.52 26.20
CA LEU A 92 -8.87 -5.63 25.26
C LEU A 92 -9.95 -6.62 25.70
N PHE A 93 -9.52 -7.74 26.29
CA PHE A 93 -10.38 -8.88 26.61
C PHE A 93 -10.14 -9.35 28.05
N PRO A 94 -10.58 -8.56 29.06
CA PRO A 94 -10.28 -8.84 30.46
C PRO A 94 -10.92 -10.13 30.98
N ASP A 95 -11.94 -10.64 30.29
CA ASP A 95 -12.68 -11.84 30.64
C ASP A 95 -12.22 -13.09 29.88
N ILE A 96 -11.25 -12.95 28.96
CA ILE A 96 -10.72 -14.06 28.18
C ILE A 96 -9.47 -14.63 28.85
N LYS A 97 -9.41 -15.96 28.97
CA LYS A 97 -8.20 -16.67 29.36
C LYS A 97 -7.26 -16.79 28.16
N LEU A 98 -6.10 -16.14 28.24
CA LEU A 98 -5.03 -16.23 27.24
C LEU A 98 -3.93 -17.19 27.70
N VAL A 99 -3.68 -18.24 26.93
CA VAL A 99 -2.62 -19.22 27.18
C VAL A 99 -1.54 -19.07 26.08
N PRO A 100 -0.29 -18.75 26.41
CA PRO A 100 0.78 -18.62 25.42
C PRO A 100 0.94 -19.86 24.54
N ASN A 101 1.15 -19.65 23.24
CA ASN A 101 1.37 -20.68 22.22
C ASN A 101 2.33 -20.14 21.14
N GLY A 102 3.62 -20.04 21.47
CA GLY A 102 4.59 -19.34 20.61
C GLY A 102 4.35 -17.84 20.62
N ASP A 103 4.24 -17.23 19.44
CA ASP A 103 3.94 -15.80 19.26
C ASP A 103 2.43 -15.48 19.34
N GLU A 104 1.61 -16.51 19.51
CA GLU A 104 0.15 -16.42 19.60
C GLU A 104 -0.35 -16.80 20.99
N PHE A 105 -1.64 -16.53 21.23
CA PHE A 105 -2.34 -16.90 22.45
C PHE A 105 -3.55 -17.77 22.12
N ARG A 106 -3.57 -18.97 22.68
CA ARG A 106 -4.79 -19.79 22.71
C ARG A 106 -5.81 -19.17 23.64
N VAL A 107 -7.06 -19.19 23.22
CA VAL A 107 -8.15 -18.52 23.91
C VAL A 107 -9.06 -19.52 24.61
N ASN A 108 -9.31 -19.32 25.91
CA ASN A 108 -10.23 -20.12 26.72
C ASN A 108 -9.96 -21.64 26.65
N ASP A 109 -8.67 -22.01 26.58
CA ASP A 109 -8.20 -23.39 26.35
C ASP A 109 -8.70 -24.05 25.05
N ASN A 110 -9.36 -23.31 24.16
CA ASN A 110 -9.82 -23.80 22.86
C ASN A 110 -8.61 -23.95 21.90
N PRO A 111 -8.31 -25.15 21.39
CA PRO A 111 -7.20 -25.35 20.45
C PRO A 111 -7.47 -24.76 19.06
N ASN A 112 -8.73 -24.43 18.75
CA ASN A 112 -9.16 -23.86 17.47
C ASN A 112 -9.46 -22.36 17.58
N TRP A 113 -8.89 -21.69 18.59
CA TRP A 113 -9.03 -20.24 18.74
C TRP A 113 -7.70 -19.64 19.19
N THR A 114 -7.08 -18.89 18.28
CA THR A 114 -5.82 -18.17 18.52
C THR A 114 -5.99 -16.67 18.27
N LEU A 115 -5.34 -15.87 19.12
CA LEU A 115 -5.26 -14.41 19.02
C LEU A 115 -3.80 -13.98 19.08
N TRP A 116 -3.41 -12.99 18.28
CA TRP A 116 -2.07 -12.41 18.34
C TRP A 116 -2.07 -10.93 17.95
N ILE A 117 -0.97 -10.25 18.27
CA ILE A 117 -0.71 -8.89 17.79
C ILE A 117 0.06 -9.00 16.48
N ASN A 118 -0.60 -8.64 15.38
CA ASN A 118 0.01 -8.76 14.04
C ASN A 118 0.92 -7.56 13.72
N SER A 119 0.53 -6.37 14.17
CA SER A 119 1.30 -5.15 13.95
C SER A 119 0.97 -4.09 15.00
N ARG A 120 1.91 -3.17 15.25
CA ARG A 120 1.72 -2.04 16.16
C ARG A 120 2.53 -0.82 15.69
N ALA A 121 2.02 0.37 15.97
CA ALA A 121 2.73 1.61 15.74
C ALA A 121 2.31 2.68 16.77
N GLU A 122 3.25 3.52 17.17
CA GLU A 122 2.99 4.68 18.04
C GLU A 122 2.72 5.93 17.20
N GLY A 123 1.77 6.76 17.63
CA GLY A 123 1.37 7.99 16.96
C GLY A 123 0.38 8.82 17.78
N GLN A 124 -0.25 9.81 17.19
CA GLN A 124 -1.29 10.67 17.75
C GLN A 124 -2.54 10.54 16.88
N PHE A 125 -3.38 9.53 17.11
CA PHE A 125 -4.41 9.19 16.14
C PHE A 125 -5.77 9.77 16.46
N THR A 126 -6.19 9.79 17.73
CA THR A 126 -7.53 10.24 18.14
C THR A 126 -7.52 11.52 18.95
N GLN A 127 -6.37 11.90 19.48
CA GLN A 127 -6.18 13.07 20.33
C GLN A 127 -4.82 13.72 20.08
N THR A 128 -4.81 15.03 19.93
CA THR A 128 -3.57 15.80 19.79
C THR A 128 -2.77 15.81 21.10
N ASN A 129 -1.45 15.77 21.00
CA ASN A 129 -0.45 15.81 22.08
C ASN A 129 -0.40 14.61 23.01
N TRP A 130 -1.20 13.57 22.75
CA TRP A 130 -1.18 12.34 23.52
C TRP A 130 -0.67 11.18 22.66
N PRO A 131 0.43 10.53 23.06
CA PRO A 131 0.93 9.38 22.35
C PRO A 131 0.01 8.19 22.59
N GLU A 132 -0.35 7.56 21.48
CA GLU A 132 -1.23 6.43 21.39
C GLU A 132 -0.51 5.27 20.71
N LEU A 133 -1.00 4.06 20.94
CA LEU A 133 -0.52 2.86 20.29
C LEU A 133 -1.64 2.27 19.44
N ALA A 134 -1.47 2.35 18.12
CA ALA A 134 -2.29 1.62 17.15
C ALA A 134 -1.82 0.17 17.10
N VAL A 135 -2.77 -0.77 17.16
CA VAL A 135 -2.49 -2.20 17.22
C VAL A 135 -3.46 -2.95 16.31
N ILE A 136 -2.92 -3.70 15.36
CA ILE A 136 -3.69 -4.68 14.60
C ILE A 136 -3.67 -6.00 15.36
N VAL A 137 -4.85 -6.40 15.83
CA VAL A 137 -5.09 -7.70 16.47
C VAL A 137 -5.65 -8.64 15.42
N ALA A 138 -5.05 -9.81 15.28
CA ALA A 138 -5.51 -10.86 14.39
C ALA A 138 -6.06 -12.05 15.18
N ASN A 139 -7.04 -12.72 14.59
CA ASN A 139 -7.78 -13.80 15.21
C ASN A 139 -8.07 -14.92 14.19
N GLU A 140 -7.78 -16.16 14.59
CA GLU A 140 -8.25 -17.36 13.91
C GLU A 140 -9.17 -18.14 14.84
N ALA A 141 -10.47 -18.15 14.53
CA ALA A 141 -11.49 -18.72 15.40
C ALA A 141 -12.58 -19.48 14.62
N PRO A 142 -12.25 -20.56 13.90
CA PRO A 142 -13.16 -21.27 13.01
C PRO A 142 -14.46 -21.78 13.65
N HIS A 143 -14.47 -22.00 14.97
CA HIS A 143 -15.57 -22.62 15.69
C HIS A 143 -15.89 -21.91 17.02
N ILE A 144 -16.23 -20.62 16.98
CA ILE A 144 -16.65 -19.85 18.16
C ILE A 144 -18.13 -19.48 18.16
N SER A 145 -18.65 -19.12 19.33
CA SER A 145 -20.05 -18.70 19.50
C SER A 145 -20.32 -17.39 18.74
N ALA A 146 -21.59 -17.10 18.42
CA ALA A 146 -21.96 -15.83 17.78
C ALA A 146 -21.66 -14.61 18.66
N ALA A 147 -21.71 -14.77 19.99
CA ALA A 147 -21.35 -13.72 20.94
C ALA A 147 -19.84 -13.44 20.89
N ASP A 148 -19.02 -14.48 20.87
CA ASP A 148 -17.56 -14.35 20.75
C ASP A 148 -17.16 -13.81 19.37
N ALA A 149 -17.85 -14.23 18.31
CA ALA A 149 -17.67 -13.71 16.96
C ALA A 149 -17.80 -12.18 16.90
N GLN A 150 -18.87 -11.64 17.45
CA GLN A 150 -19.06 -10.18 17.50
C GLN A 150 -17.98 -9.50 18.35
N ARG A 151 -17.52 -10.18 19.41
CA ARG A 151 -16.51 -9.64 20.32
C ARG A 151 -15.10 -9.70 19.79
N THR A 152 -14.69 -10.62 18.93
CA THR A 152 -13.27 -10.77 18.54
C THR A 152 -13.03 -10.70 17.03
N ALA A 153 -14.08 -10.45 16.24
CA ALA A 153 -14.17 -10.78 14.82
C ALA A 153 -13.97 -12.30 14.63
N PRO A 154 -14.95 -13.08 14.15
CA PRO A 154 -14.80 -14.53 14.13
C PRO A 154 -13.67 -15.00 13.20
N TRP A 155 -13.31 -14.17 12.22
CA TRP A 155 -12.23 -14.40 11.26
C TRP A 155 -11.66 -13.04 10.86
N GLY A 156 -10.36 -12.83 11.04
CA GLY A 156 -9.65 -11.67 10.49
C GLY A 156 -8.97 -10.79 11.54
N SER A 157 -8.70 -9.55 11.13
CA SER A 157 -7.97 -8.57 11.91
C SER A 157 -8.87 -7.38 12.29
N PHE A 158 -8.56 -6.68 13.36
CA PHE A 158 -9.19 -5.40 13.72
C PHE A 158 -8.17 -4.45 14.36
N LEU A 159 -8.48 -3.16 14.39
CA LEU A 159 -7.65 -2.14 15.02
C LEU A 159 -8.14 -1.82 16.43
N ALA A 160 -7.18 -1.71 17.33
CA ALA A 160 -7.36 -1.09 18.63
C ALA A 160 -6.39 0.08 18.77
N ILE A 161 -6.86 1.19 19.32
CA ILE A 161 -6.03 2.29 19.78
C ILE A 161 -5.94 2.23 21.29
N PHE A 162 -4.72 2.24 21.81
CA PHE A 162 -4.45 2.26 23.23
C PHE A 162 -3.85 3.58 23.66
N GLN A 163 -4.20 4.00 24.86
CA GLN A 163 -3.61 5.15 25.54
C GLN A 163 -2.92 4.69 26.82
N LYS A 164 -1.91 5.44 27.26
CA LYS A 164 -1.22 5.21 28.53
C LYS A 164 -1.48 6.38 29.48
N TYR A 165 -2.31 6.16 30.50
CA TYR A 165 -2.61 7.16 31.53
C TYR A 165 -2.16 6.67 32.90
N GLY A 166 -1.29 7.42 33.58
CA GLY A 166 -0.81 7.08 34.92
C GLY A 166 -0.16 5.68 35.02
N GLY A 167 0.53 5.23 33.97
CA GLY A 167 1.15 3.90 33.88
C GLY A 167 0.18 2.75 33.57
N LYS A 168 -1.12 3.04 33.43
CA LYS A 168 -2.15 2.09 33.00
C LYS A 168 -2.37 2.22 31.50
N ILE A 169 -2.70 1.10 30.87
CA ILE A 169 -3.03 1.02 29.45
C ILE A 169 -4.54 0.87 29.37
N GLU A 170 -5.16 1.73 28.56
CA GLU A 170 -6.61 1.77 28.36
C GLU A 170 -6.91 1.71 26.87
N VAL A 171 -8.07 1.15 26.52
CA VAL A 171 -8.54 1.10 25.13
C VAL A 171 -9.25 2.43 24.85
N ALA A 172 -8.65 3.26 24.00
CA ALA A 172 -9.26 4.52 23.58
C ALA A 172 -10.31 4.27 22.49
N GLN A 173 -9.99 3.39 21.54
CA GLN A 173 -10.88 3.07 20.44
C GLN A 173 -10.73 1.62 20.01
N ARG A 174 -11.84 1.07 19.53
CA ARG A 174 -11.84 -0.19 18.79
C ARG A 174 -12.64 -0.05 17.50
N SER A 175 -12.00 -0.33 16.38
CA SER A 175 -12.64 -0.28 15.07
C SER A 175 -12.40 -1.57 14.29
N PHE A 176 -13.44 -2.05 13.63
CA PHE A 176 -13.27 -3.01 12.55
C PHE A 176 -12.84 -2.20 11.32
N LEU A 177 -11.53 -2.07 11.12
CA LEU A 177 -10.97 -1.29 10.01
C LEU A 177 -11.45 -1.73 8.64
N PHE A 178 -11.83 -2.99 8.53
CA PHE A 178 -12.14 -3.59 7.26
C PHE A 178 -13.64 -3.46 7.04
N PRO A 179 -14.10 -2.57 6.15
CA PRO A 179 -15.34 -2.86 5.47
C PRO A 179 -15.20 -4.29 4.96
N THR A 180 -16.26 -5.05 5.14
CA THR A 180 -16.42 -6.49 4.92
C THR A 180 -16.07 -7.02 3.51
N GLU A 181 -15.31 -6.25 2.73
CA GLU A 181 -14.87 -6.48 1.35
C GLU A 181 -13.40 -6.91 1.27
N MET A 182 -12.62 -6.84 2.36
CA MET A 182 -11.41 -7.66 2.42
C MET A 182 -11.83 -9.12 2.28
N SER A 183 -11.17 -9.82 1.35
CA SER A 183 -11.29 -11.26 1.24
C SER A 183 -11.27 -11.85 2.65
N PRO A 184 -12.22 -12.71 3.06
CA PRO A 184 -12.19 -13.41 4.37
C PRO A 184 -10.97 -14.36 4.53
N VAL A 185 -9.97 -14.16 3.69
CA VAL A 185 -8.74 -14.90 3.43
C VAL A 185 -7.52 -13.93 3.48
N ALA A 186 -7.74 -12.63 3.76
CA ALA A 186 -6.68 -11.68 4.10
C ALA A 186 -6.25 -11.97 5.54
N PHE A 187 -5.28 -12.87 5.68
CA PHE A 187 -4.79 -13.35 6.98
C PHE A 187 -3.78 -12.41 7.61
N ASP A 188 -3.15 -11.55 6.81
CA ASP A 188 -2.06 -10.68 7.26
C ASP A 188 -2.42 -9.22 7.00
N ALA A 189 -2.55 -8.43 8.07
CA ALA A 189 -2.79 -7.00 8.02
C ALA A 189 -1.77 -6.26 8.89
N LYS A 190 -1.05 -5.30 8.31
CA LYS A 190 0.11 -4.68 8.94
C LYS A 190 0.04 -3.16 8.85
N ILE A 191 0.36 -2.49 9.95
CA ILE A 191 0.66 -1.05 9.94
C ILE A 191 2.06 -0.91 9.33
N ASP A 192 2.14 -0.34 8.15
CA ASP A 192 3.42 -0.08 7.50
C ASP A 192 4.01 1.25 7.94
N ARG A 193 3.17 2.28 8.07
CA ARG A 193 3.58 3.62 8.48
C ARG A 193 2.49 4.36 9.25
N VAL A 194 2.97 5.28 10.06
CA VAL A 194 2.23 6.38 10.68
C VAL A 194 2.66 7.65 9.95
N VAL A 195 1.72 8.45 9.49
CA VAL A 195 1.96 9.62 8.64
C VAL A 195 0.99 10.73 9.05
N ASP A 196 1.39 11.99 8.90
CA ASP A 196 0.52 13.16 9.09
C ASP A 196 0.48 13.87 7.73
N PHE A 197 -0.43 13.41 6.86
CA PHE A 197 -0.39 13.81 5.43
C PHE A 197 -0.92 15.23 5.22
N ASP A 198 -1.81 15.71 6.09
CA ASP A 198 -2.42 17.03 6.02
C ASP A 198 -1.86 18.03 7.03
N HIS A 199 -0.86 17.62 7.80
CA HIS A 199 -0.08 18.44 8.72
C HIS A 199 -0.95 19.09 9.81
N ASP A 200 -1.94 18.36 10.33
CA ASP A 200 -2.86 18.81 11.36
C ASP A 200 -2.47 18.33 12.79
N ASP A 201 -1.27 17.73 12.92
CA ASP A 201 -0.75 17.08 14.13
C ASP A 201 -1.54 15.83 14.57
N GLN A 202 -2.40 15.29 13.71
CA GLN A 202 -3.09 14.01 13.87
C GLN A 202 -2.56 13.00 12.84
N ASP A 203 -2.11 11.85 13.31
CA ASP A 203 -1.52 10.84 12.44
C ASP A 203 -2.60 9.94 11.79
N GLU A 204 -2.44 9.69 10.50
CA GLU A 204 -3.06 8.62 9.72
C GLU A 204 -2.28 7.31 9.78
N LEU A 205 -3.00 6.21 9.47
CA LEU A 205 -2.46 4.86 9.41
C LEU A 205 -2.41 4.35 7.99
N LEU A 206 -1.20 4.11 7.47
CA LEU A 206 -0.99 3.34 6.24
C LEU A 206 -0.90 1.86 6.59
N ILE A 207 -1.88 1.09 6.13
CA ILE A 207 -2.03 -0.33 6.41
C ILE A 207 -1.96 -1.13 5.12
N THR A 208 -1.19 -2.21 5.09
CA THR A 208 -1.25 -3.20 4.02
C THR A 208 -1.93 -4.47 4.48
N THR A 209 -2.61 -5.12 3.55
CA THR A 209 -3.18 -6.44 3.77
C THR A 209 -2.79 -7.39 2.66
N THR A 210 -2.50 -8.64 3.02
CA THR A 210 -2.12 -9.69 2.09
C THR A 210 -3.09 -10.86 2.19
N ALA A 211 -3.58 -11.31 1.05
CA ALA A 211 -4.42 -12.49 0.92
C ALA A 211 -3.75 -13.52 0.00
N LYS A 212 -3.81 -14.80 0.37
CA LYS A 212 -3.27 -15.90 -0.43
C LYS A 212 -4.36 -16.90 -0.80
N ARG A 213 -4.50 -17.22 -2.08
CA ARG A 213 -5.47 -18.21 -2.58
C ARG A 213 -4.93 -18.95 -3.79
N LEU A 214 -4.92 -20.28 -3.73
CA LEU A 214 -4.56 -21.15 -4.87
C LEU A 214 -3.21 -20.78 -5.53
N GLY A 215 -2.22 -20.39 -4.73
CA GLY A 215 -0.90 -19.98 -5.22
C GLY A 215 -0.80 -18.54 -5.70
N PHE A 216 -1.90 -17.77 -5.65
CA PHE A 216 -1.90 -16.32 -5.85
C PHE A 216 -1.77 -15.60 -4.50
N SER A 217 -0.91 -14.60 -4.42
CA SER A 217 -0.85 -13.62 -3.34
C SER A 217 -1.28 -12.27 -3.89
N THR A 218 -2.13 -11.55 -3.18
CA THR A 218 -2.53 -10.18 -3.51
C THR A 218 -2.36 -9.30 -2.29
N THR A 219 -1.72 -8.14 -2.47
CA THR A 219 -1.53 -7.13 -1.44
C THR A 219 -2.24 -5.86 -1.83
N ALA A 220 -2.93 -5.24 -0.88
CA ALA A 220 -3.53 -3.91 -1.03
C ALA A 220 -3.05 -3.00 0.10
N ALA A 221 -2.89 -1.71 -0.20
CA ALA A 221 -2.58 -0.67 0.76
C ALA A 221 -3.80 0.23 0.98
N PHE A 222 -3.96 0.72 2.20
CA PHE A 222 -5.07 1.52 2.68
C PHE A 222 -4.55 2.65 3.56
N LEU A 223 -5.07 3.86 3.39
CA LEU A 223 -4.83 4.98 4.30
C LEU A 223 -6.09 5.25 5.09
N TYR A 224 -5.97 5.25 6.41
CA TYR A 224 -7.07 5.50 7.34
C TYR A 224 -6.82 6.76 8.15
N GLN A 225 -7.83 7.63 8.21
CA GLN A 225 -7.85 8.86 9.01
C GLN A 225 -8.91 8.76 10.11
N TRP A 226 -8.62 9.34 11.27
CA TRP A 226 -9.60 9.45 12.34
C TRP A 226 -10.63 10.54 12.02
N ASN A 227 -11.90 10.16 11.90
CA ASN A 227 -13.01 11.04 11.56
C ASN A 227 -14.13 11.01 12.62
N ASP A 228 -13.77 10.95 13.90
CA ASP A 228 -14.64 10.92 15.10
C ASP A 228 -16.11 10.49 14.85
N PRO A 229 -16.53 9.26 15.21
CA PRO A 229 -15.92 8.38 16.22
C PRO A 229 -15.19 7.16 15.63
N ALA A 230 -14.74 7.22 14.37
CA ALA A 230 -14.16 6.06 13.70
C ALA A 230 -13.04 6.43 12.73
N PHE A 231 -12.17 5.46 12.48
CA PHE A 231 -11.26 5.52 11.34
C PHE A 231 -12.03 5.31 10.05
N ALA A 232 -11.87 6.23 9.12
CA ALA A 232 -12.41 6.15 7.76
C ALA A 232 -11.30 5.84 6.77
N GLU A 233 -11.57 4.96 5.81
CA GLU A 233 -10.69 4.77 4.66
C GLU A 233 -10.78 6.00 3.76
N ILE A 234 -9.65 6.66 3.53
CA ILE A 234 -9.54 7.85 2.66
C ILE A 234 -8.76 7.56 1.37
N TRP A 235 -8.11 6.40 1.30
CA TRP A 235 -7.45 5.89 0.10
C TRP A 235 -7.25 4.38 0.16
N SER A 236 -7.29 3.73 -1.00
CA SER A 236 -6.80 2.36 -1.16
C SER A 236 -6.30 2.10 -2.58
N ALA A 237 -5.35 1.18 -2.71
CA ALA A 237 -4.86 0.71 -4.00
C ALA A 237 -4.26 -0.71 -3.92
N PRO A 238 -4.31 -1.50 -5.01
CA PRO A 238 -3.48 -2.69 -5.13
C PRO A 238 -2.00 -2.31 -5.04
N SER A 239 -1.27 -2.99 -4.16
CA SER A 239 0.16 -2.75 -3.87
C SER A 239 1.03 -3.98 -4.10
N GLY A 240 0.46 -5.12 -4.48
CA GLY A 240 1.23 -6.29 -4.86
C GLY A 240 0.38 -7.41 -5.42
N GLU A 241 0.97 -8.21 -6.29
CA GLU A 241 0.37 -9.43 -6.80
C GLU A 241 1.48 -10.41 -7.19
N ASP A 242 1.38 -11.65 -6.73
CA ASP A 242 2.32 -12.72 -7.07
C ASP A 242 1.53 -13.97 -7.44
N ASN A 243 1.65 -14.43 -8.67
CA ASN A 243 1.04 -15.67 -9.14
C ASN A 243 2.06 -16.77 -9.46
N THR A 244 3.34 -16.59 -9.09
CA THR A 244 4.41 -17.55 -9.40
C THR A 244 4.20 -18.92 -8.75
N GLY A 245 3.49 -18.96 -7.61
CA GLY A 245 3.10 -20.19 -6.93
C GLY A 245 1.83 -20.86 -7.47
N ALA A 246 1.14 -20.26 -8.44
CA ALA A 246 -0.05 -20.83 -9.04
C ALA A 246 0.31 -21.85 -10.14
N ILE A 247 -0.60 -22.78 -10.42
CA ILE A 247 -0.40 -23.80 -11.46
C ILE A 247 -1.15 -23.38 -12.73
N ASN A 248 -0.60 -23.71 -13.91
CA ASN A 248 -1.24 -23.53 -15.23
C ASN A 248 -1.66 -22.09 -15.57
N GLN A 249 -0.92 -21.09 -15.08
CA GLN A 249 -1.22 -19.69 -15.42
C GLN A 249 -0.78 -19.38 -16.85
N PRO A 250 -1.49 -18.54 -17.63
CA PRO A 250 -1.05 -18.14 -18.97
C PRO A 250 0.28 -17.35 -18.96
N ASN A 251 0.52 -16.61 -17.88
CA ASN A 251 1.71 -15.83 -17.60
C ASN A 251 2.04 -15.90 -16.10
N TYR A 252 3.33 -15.91 -15.77
CA TYR A 252 3.81 -15.83 -14.39
C TYR A 252 4.44 -14.48 -14.14
N PHE A 253 4.13 -13.88 -12.99
CA PHE A 253 4.65 -12.59 -12.60
C PHE A 253 4.57 -12.40 -11.09
N ALA A 254 5.43 -11.50 -10.62
CA ALA A 254 5.32 -10.89 -9.31
C ALA A 254 5.38 -9.37 -9.47
N SER A 255 4.59 -8.67 -8.67
CA SER A 255 4.55 -7.23 -8.59
C SER A 255 4.51 -6.79 -7.15
N VAL A 256 5.23 -5.71 -6.86
CA VAL A 256 5.27 -5.07 -5.56
C VAL A 256 5.29 -3.57 -5.78
N SER A 257 4.56 -2.86 -4.95
CA SER A 257 4.50 -1.42 -4.93
C SER A 257 5.07 -0.89 -3.63
N ASP A 258 5.92 0.12 -3.72
CA ASP A 258 6.30 0.95 -2.60
C ASP A 258 5.42 2.20 -2.58
N ALA A 259 4.65 2.37 -1.51
CA ALA A 259 3.90 3.60 -1.28
C ALA A 259 4.82 4.63 -0.63
N ARG A 260 4.64 5.91 -0.89
CA ARG A 260 5.29 6.99 -0.12
C ARG A 260 4.42 8.22 -0.14
N LEU A 261 4.51 8.98 0.94
CA LEU A 261 3.80 10.24 1.10
C LEU A 261 4.84 11.37 1.02
N SER A 262 4.54 12.37 0.20
CA SER A 262 5.40 13.53 0.00
C SER A 262 4.63 14.64 -0.70
N ASP A 263 4.77 15.86 -0.18
CA ASP A 263 4.33 17.09 -0.85
C ASP A 263 5.22 17.36 -2.08
N VAL A 264 4.77 16.92 -3.25
CA VAL A 264 5.52 17.11 -4.50
C VAL A 264 5.01 18.30 -5.32
N ASN A 265 3.85 18.88 -4.98
CA ASN A 265 3.33 20.08 -5.65
C ASN A 265 3.58 21.38 -4.85
N GLY A 266 4.00 21.29 -3.59
CA GLY A 266 4.27 22.41 -2.69
C GLY A 266 3.02 23.04 -2.09
N ASP A 267 1.89 22.32 -2.01
CA ASP A 267 0.63 22.83 -1.45
C ASP A 267 0.48 22.61 0.06
N GLY A 268 1.45 21.94 0.68
CA GLY A 268 1.45 21.62 2.10
C GLY A 268 0.64 20.38 2.46
N LEU A 269 0.18 19.59 1.49
CA LEU A 269 -0.40 18.28 1.69
C LEU A 269 0.45 17.22 0.98
N ASP A 270 0.67 16.09 1.65
CA ASP A 270 1.41 15.00 1.04
C ASP A 270 0.57 14.28 -0.04
N GLU A 271 1.17 14.02 -1.20
CA GLU A 271 0.62 13.09 -2.18
C GLU A 271 1.03 11.65 -1.91
N ILE A 272 0.14 10.71 -2.23
CA ILE A 272 0.49 9.29 -2.23
C ILE A 272 1.12 8.94 -3.57
N ILE A 273 2.36 8.51 -3.54
CA ILE A 273 3.11 8.03 -4.70
C ILE A 273 3.28 6.53 -4.55
N LEU A 274 2.85 5.78 -5.55
CA LEU A 274 2.91 4.33 -5.57
C LEU A 274 3.80 3.88 -6.73
N ASP A 275 5.03 3.51 -6.39
CA ASP A 275 6.04 3.04 -7.34
C ASP A 275 6.00 1.51 -7.42
N THR A 276 5.49 1.00 -8.53
CA THR A 276 5.26 -0.43 -8.75
C THR A 276 6.34 -1.03 -9.62
N THR A 277 6.96 -2.11 -9.17
CA THR A 277 7.82 -2.96 -10.00
C THR A 277 7.12 -4.26 -10.29
N ARG A 278 6.99 -4.62 -11.57
CA ARG A 278 6.49 -5.91 -12.04
C ARG A 278 7.59 -6.66 -12.76
N VAL A 279 7.73 -7.94 -12.44
CA VAL A 279 8.64 -8.89 -13.08
C VAL A 279 7.82 -10.03 -13.65
N ASP A 280 7.94 -10.29 -14.95
CA ASP A 280 7.32 -11.42 -15.63
C ASP A 280 8.35 -12.56 -15.78
N TYR A 281 7.98 -13.79 -15.49
CA TYR A 281 8.86 -14.96 -15.49
C TYR A 281 8.54 -15.93 -16.63
N ALA A 282 9.57 -16.64 -17.09
CA ALA A 282 9.38 -17.75 -18.03
C ALA A 282 8.72 -18.95 -17.35
N ARG A 283 8.39 -19.95 -18.16
CA ARG A 283 7.98 -21.26 -17.66
C ARG A 283 9.17 -22.22 -17.62
N ASP A 284 9.18 -23.09 -16.63
CA ASP A 284 10.05 -24.26 -16.60
C ASP A 284 9.51 -25.41 -17.49
N ALA A 285 10.20 -26.55 -17.48
CA ALA A 285 9.81 -27.73 -18.25
C ALA A 285 8.49 -28.38 -17.77
N GLN A 286 8.05 -28.05 -16.56
CA GLN A 286 6.84 -28.53 -15.91
C GLN A 286 5.66 -27.57 -16.11
N GLY A 287 5.88 -26.41 -16.72
CA GLY A 287 4.87 -25.39 -16.95
C GLY A 287 4.61 -24.49 -15.73
N LEU A 288 5.45 -24.55 -14.70
CA LEU A 288 5.45 -23.67 -13.53
C LEU A 288 6.34 -22.44 -13.78
N ALA A 289 6.32 -21.47 -12.86
CA ALA A 289 7.18 -20.30 -12.96
C ALA A 289 8.66 -20.68 -12.80
N ASP A 290 9.50 -20.29 -13.76
CA ASP A 290 10.96 -20.30 -13.62
C ASP A 290 11.39 -18.94 -13.06
N THR A 291 11.45 -18.83 -11.72
CA THR A 291 11.76 -17.57 -11.03
C THR A 291 13.19 -17.09 -11.23
N ASP A 292 14.08 -17.94 -11.77
CA ASP A 292 15.45 -17.57 -12.13
C ASP A 292 15.55 -16.99 -13.55
N ARG A 293 14.44 -17.01 -14.31
CA ARG A 293 14.37 -16.55 -15.69
C ARG A 293 13.32 -15.47 -15.88
N GLU A 294 13.70 -14.25 -15.55
CA GLU A 294 12.97 -13.04 -15.90
C GLU A 294 12.85 -12.89 -17.44
N THR A 295 11.65 -12.55 -17.91
CA THR A 295 11.34 -12.30 -19.32
C THR A 295 11.03 -10.83 -19.59
N ALA A 296 10.52 -10.11 -18.58
CA ALA A 296 10.33 -8.67 -18.63
C ALA A 296 10.35 -8.09 -17.22
N ARG A 297 10.76 -6.83 -17.13
CA ARG A 297 10.70 -6.01 -15.91
C ARG A 297 10.14 -4.65 -16.27
N ARG A 298 9.14 -4.19 -15.53
CA ARG A 298 8.43 -2.93 -15.80
C ARG A 298 8.27 -2.17 -14.50
N THR A 299 8.33 -0.86 -14.60
CA THR A 299 8.16 0.05 -13.47
C THR A 299 7.12 1.11 -13.83
N GLU A 300 6.17 1.32 -12.93
CA GLU A 300 5.07 2.26 -13.10
C GLU A 300 4.96 3.12 -11.86
N ARG A 301 4.80 4.44 -12.05
CA ARG A 301 4.45 5.36 -10.98
C ARG A 301 2.99 5.76 -11.11
N ARG A 302 2.23 5.58 -10.03
CA ARG A 302 0.91 6.19 -9.83
C ARG A 302 1.03 7.27 -8.76
N VAL A 303 0.37 8.39 -8.96
CA VAL A 303 0.32 9.51 -7.99
C VAL A 303 -1.14 9.74 -7.65
N PHE A 304 -1.43 10.01 -6.39
CA PHE A 304 -2.76 10.37 -5.92
C PHE A 304 -2.69 11.65 -5.10
N THR A 305 -3.65 12.54 -5.35
CA THR A 305 -3.76 13.86 -4.72
C THR A 305 -4.94 13.93 -3.80
N TRP A 306 -4.83 14.71 -2.72
CA TRP A 306 -5.96 14.98 -1.87
C TRP A 306 -7.08 15.73 -2.60
N GLY A 307 -8.27 15.15 -2.64
CA GLY A 307 -9.47 15.74 -3.24
C GLY A 307 -10.41 16.42 -2.24
N GLY A 308 -9.97 16.61 -0.99
CA GLY A 308 -10.77 17.18 0.11
C GLY A 308 -11.50 16.13 0.97
N THR A 309 -11.78 14.94 0.43
CA THR A 309 -12.42 13.83 1.17
C THR A 309 -11.74 12.49 0.98
N SER A 310 -11.01 12.32 -0.12
CA SER A 310 -10.29 11.10 -0.46
C SER A 310 -9.18 11.44 -1.46
N PHE A 311 -8.21 10.54 -1.57
CA PHE A 311 -7.16 10.64 -2.58
C PHE A 311 -7.66 10.20 -3.95
N LEU A 312 -7.40 11.04 -4.97
CA LEU A 312 -7.81 10.82 -6.35
C LEU A 312 -6.58 10.58 -7.24
N PRO A 313 -6.64 9.68 -8.23
CA PRO A 313 -5.54 9.49 -9.18
C PRO A 313 -5.20 10.79 -9.93
N ASP A 314 -3.90 11.10 -10.00
CA ASP A 314 -3.36 12.19 -10.81
C ASP A 314 -2.60 11.62 -12.02
N PRO A 315 -3.27 11.45 -13.17
CA PRO A 315 -2.66 10.90 -14.37
C PRO A 315 -1.62 11.83 -15.01
N ALA A 316 -1.64 13.13 -14.69
CA ALA A 316 -0.66 14.08 -15.24
C ALA A 316 0.74 13.87 -14.64
N ARG A 317 0.80 13.31 -13.42
CA ARG A 317 2.05 12.95 -12.74
C ARG A 317 2.34 11.44 -12.72
N ALA A 318 1.44 10.64 -13.29
CA ALA A 318 1.71 9.24 -13.58
C ALA A 318 2.73 9.15 -14.73
N THR A 319 3.80 8.38 -14.53
CA THR A 319 4.81 8.18 -15.58
C THR A 319 5.26 6.72 -15.60
N PRO A 320 5.49 6.13 -16.79
CA PRO A 320 6.33 4.96 -16.89
C PRO A 320 7.71 5.34 -16.33
N LEU A 321 8.13 4.65 -15.27
CA LEU A 321 9.48 4.82 -14.78
C LEU A 321 10.44 4.15 -15.79
N PRO A 322 11.64 4.71 -16.01
CA PRO A 322 12.60 4.12 -16.94
C PRO A 322 12.85 2.65 -16.57
N PRO A 323 12.94 1.75 -17.57
CA PRO A 323 13.13 0.33 -17.30
C PRO A 323 14.41 0.13 -16.50
N LEU A 324 14.31 -0.58 -15.38
CA LEU A 324 15.48 -1.03 -14.64
C LEU A 324 16.31 -1.96 -15.52
N PRO A 325 17.64 -1.86 -15.51
CA PRO A 325 18.50 -2.77 -16.25
C PRO A 325 18.19 -4.21 -15.81
N SER A 326 18.02 -5.12 -16.78
CA SER A 326 17.92 -6.54 -16.49
C SER A 326 19.19 -7.00 -15.78
N PRO A 327 19.10 -7.81 -14.70
CA PRO A 327 20.28 -8.35 -14.06
C PRO A 327 21.09 -9.13 -15.10
N THR A 328 22.34 -8.71 -15.33
CA THR A 328 23.30 -9.48 -16.13
C THR A 328 23.55 -10.80 -15.42
N ARG A 329 23.18 -11.91 -16.10
CA ARG A 329 23.55 -13.26 -15.70
C ARG A 329 25.06 -13.48 -15.80
#